data_AF-A0A225W1N1-F1
#
_entry.id   AF-A0A225W1N1-F1
#
_cell.length_a   1.000
_cell.length_b   1.000
_cell.length_c   1.000
_cell.angle_alpha   90.00
_cell.angle_beta   90.00
_cell.angle_gamma   90.00
#
_symmetry.space_group_name_H-M   'P 1'
#
loop_
_entity.id
_entity.type
_entity.pdbx_description
1 polymer ?
#
loop_
_entity_poly.entity_id
_entity_poly.type
_entity_poly.pdbx_seq_one_letter_code
_entity_poly.pdbx_strand_id
1 'polypeptide(L)'
;MDTRLILMYLETNIILCYREEYKTDLAFADAKHAVVIMDFSQNLTLPSFSSTPSQWYFLSLHTNKGIQYNYVYDVTVAGKGTDEVNSILRHFITRVVIPEGHRKLTIYADNCGGQNKNSFVVRMLLALTHMSDLLEIEYKFFVKGHTKNAVDRGFGHVRKRISRADVWTMDQLLEVVTHASASSDLVHIPKENSIFKDYRIVVDEAYKKIKNIQKYQIFSMNENTPGVVMCRKGPETAAVAQDRRKYDGIATESTRNPPLNPEKLQTIYNKVRPFVPDEFRSDPLYDPPNDEEECKAKEIQKARMEASKKRKQKRDTVVTASKAAKRAQDPTPVGCEAIRMTQRDSDNSIENSSKAAEGKTSTRTRKRCREDTA
;
A
#
# COMPACT_ATOMS: atom_id res chain seq x y z
N MET A 1 -31.18 -10.71 -17.92
CA MET A 1 -30.67 -10.41 -16.57
C MET A 1 -29.55 -9.39 -16.70
N ASP A 2 -29.61 -8.30 -15.95
CA ASP A 2 -28.63 -7.21 -16.04
C ASP A 2 -27.31 -7.66 -15.40
N THR A 3 -26.26 -7.79 -16.22
CA THR A 3 -24.91 -8.18 -15.80
C THR A 3 -24.38 -7.29 -14.68
N ARG A 4 -24.84 -6.03 -14.58
CA ARG A 4 -24.48 -5.13 -13.48
C ARG A 4 -25.07 -5.56 -12.14
N LEU A 5 -26.32 -6.02 -12.14
CA LEU A 5 -26.98 -6.50 -10.93
C LEU A 5 -26.30 -7.76 -10.38
N ILE A 6 -25.89 -8.67 -11.28
CA ILE A 6 -25.14 -9.88 -10.93
C ILE A 6 -23.78 -9.52 -10.35
N LEU A 7 -23.06 -8.58 -10.97
CA LEU A 7 -21.75 -8.12 -10.46
C LEU A 7 -21.87 -7.47 -9.08
N MET A 8 -22.86 -6.60 -8.87
CA MET A 8 -23.11 -5.99 -7.55
C MET A 8 -23.45 -7.04 -6.49
N TYR A 9 -24.27 -8.03 -6.84
CA TYR A 9 -24.64 -9.12 -5.92
C TYR A 9 -23.42 -9.99 -5.55
N LEU A 10 -22.58 -10.34 -6.53
CA LEU A 10 -21.35 -11.09 -6.31
C LEU A 10 -20.35 -10.29 -5.46
N GLU A 11 -20.14 -9.00 -5.74
CA GLU A 11 -19.27 -8.14 -4.93
C GLU A 11 -19.76 -8.05 -3.48
N THR A 12 -21.07 -7.89 -3.27
CA THR A 12 -21.67 -7.83 -1.94
C THR A 12 -21.47 -9.13 -1.17
N ASN A 13 -21.70 -10.29 -1.81
CA ASN A 13 -21.48 -11.59 -1.18
C ASN A 13 -20.02 -11.84 -0.82
N ILE A 14 -19.08 -11.44 -1.68
CA ILE A 14 -17.64 -11.54 -1.38
C ILE A 14 -17.32 -10.70 -0.15
N ILE A 15 -17.81 -9.45 -0.06
CA ILE A 15 -17.58 -8.59 1.11
C ILE A 15 -18.13 -9.22 2.39
N LEU A 16 -19.35 -9.77 2.34
CA LEU A 16 -19.96 -10.45 3.48
C LEU A 16 -19.14 -11.68 3.91
N CYS A 17 -18.72 -12.51 2.97
CA CYS A 17 -17.85 -13.66 3.22
C CYS A 17 -16.56 -13.27 3.96
N TYR A 18 -15.88 -12.19 3.56
CA TYR A 18 -14.68 -11.71 4.27
C TYR A 18 -14.96 -11.13 5.65
N ARG A 19 -16.13 -10.51 5.84
CA ARG A 19 -16.53 -10.01 7.15
C ARG A 19 -16.82 -11.16 8.11
N GLU A 20 -17.49 -12.21 7.63
CA GLU A 20 -17.73 -13.41 8.43
C GLU A 20 -16.44 -14.17 8.71
N GLU A 21 -15.53 -14.29 7.73
CA GLU A 21 -14.18 -14.83 7.96
C GLU A 21 -13.46 -14.07 9.09
N TYR A 22 -13.48 -12.73 9.05
CA TYR A 22 -12.86 -11.91 10.09
C TYR A 22 -13.49 -12.11 11.47
N LYS A 23 -14.83 -12.16 11.54
CA LYS A 23 -15.53 -12.45 12.81
C LYS A 23 -15.20 -13.85 13.33
N THR A 24 -15.10 -14.81 12.41
CA THR A 24 -14.79 -16.21 12.72
C THR A 24 -13.39 -16.31 13.30
N ASP A 25 -12.39 -15.70 12.66
CA ASP A 25 -11.02 -15.63 13.19
C ASP A 25 -10.98 -14.95 14.56
N LEU A 26 -11.67 -13.82 14.72
CA LEU A 26 -11.76 -13.14 16.03
C LEU A 26 -12.37 -14.03 17.12
N ALA A 27 -13.37 -14.84 16.77
CA ALA A 27 -14.04 -15.75 17.70
C ALA A 27 -13.18 -16.98 18.04
N PHE A 28 -12.31 -17.41 17.13
CA PHE A 28 -11.34 -18.50 17.36
C PHE A 28 -10.05 -18.05 18.03
N ALA A 29 -9.80 -16.74 18.09
CA ALA A 29 -8.66 -16.21 18.80
C ALA A 29 -8.70 -16.59 20.27
N ASP A 30 -7.57 -17.03 20.78
CA ASP A 30 -7.43 -17.53 22.14
C ASP A 30 -6.05 -17.15 22.71
N ALA A 31 -5.63 -17.81 23.78
CA ALA A 31 -4.32 -17.56 24.40
C ALA A 31 -3.12 -17.93 23.49
N LYS A 32 -3.32 -18.75 22.46
CA LYS A 32 -2.28 -19.21 21.54
C LYS A 32 -2.44 -18.62 20.13
N HIS A 33 -3.57 -18.01 19.82
CA HIS A 33 -3.88 -17.44 18.51
C HIS A 33 -4.20 -15.94 18.60
N ALA A 34 -3.26 -15.13 18.11
CA ALA A 34 -3.48 -13.71 17.92
C ALA A 34 -4.14 -13.42 16.57
N VAL A 35 -5.17 -12.57 16.58
CA VAL A 35 -5.71 -11.95 15.38
C VAL A 35 -5.45 -10.46 15.46
N VAL A 36 -4.77 -9.91 14.45
CA VAL A 36 -4.34 -8.53 14.43
C VAL A 36 -4.75 -7.85 13.13
N ILE A 37 -4.97 -6.54 13.19
CA ILE A 37 -5.18 -5.73 11.99
C ILE A 37 -4.09 -4.68 11.88
N MET A 38 -3.55 -4.54 10.67
CA MET A 38 -2.48 -3.63 10.31
C MET A 38 -2.99 -2.57 9.34
N ASP A 39 -2.74 -1.30 9.65
CA ASP A 39 -2.97 -0.22 8.71
C ASP A 39 -2.07 0.99 8.96
N PHE A 40 -1.76 1.73 7.89
CA PHE A 40 -1.10 3.02 8.00
C PHE A 40 -2.13 4.11 8.21
N SER A 41 -1.86 5.00 9.15
CA SER A 41 -2.62 6.25 9.18
C SER A 41 -2.32 7.08 7.94
N GLN A 42 -3.26 7.96 7.62
CA GLN A 42 -3.00 9.08 6.72
C GLN A 42 -1.83 9.91 7.26
N ASN A 43 -1.04 10.49 6.35
CA ASN A 43 0.08 11.34 6.75
C ASN A 43 -0.44 12.51 7.58
N LEU A 44 0.22 12.79 8.69
CA LEU A 44 -0.04 13.99 9.47
C LEU A 44 0.88 15.12 8.98
N THR A 45 0.33 16.34 8.94
CA THR A 45 1.06 17.59 8.75
C THR A 45 1.39 18.13 10.12
N LEU A 46 2.68 18.25 10.44
CA LEU A 46 3.13 19.07 11.56
C LEU A 46 4.12 20.12 11.07
N PRO A 47 3.97 21.38 11.52
CA PRO A 47 2.87 21.82 12.39
C PRO A 47 1.51 21.83 11.66
N SER A 48 0.41 21.62 12.41
CA SER A 48 -0.91 21.31 11.84
C SER A 48 -1.68 22.57 11.42
N PHE A 49 -1.40 23.10 10.21
CA PHE A 49 -2.22 24.17 9.58
C PHE A 49 -2.83 23.72 8.27
N SER A 50 -3.90 24.41 7.86
CA SER A 50 -4.70 24.13 6.67
C SER A 50 -3.97 24.25 5.32
N SER A 51 -2.70 24.69 5.30
CA SER A 51 -1.97 25.11 4.09
C SER A 51 -0.64 24.38 3.80
N THR A 52 -0.18 23.43 4.63
CA THR A 52 1.14 22.78 4.47
C THR A 52 1.08 21.34 3.92
N PRO A 53 2.05 20.90 3.08
CA PRO A 53 2.15 19.51 2.62
C PRO A 53 2.63 18.55 3.74
N SER A 54 2.03 17.35 3.81
CA SER A 54 2.15 16.36 4.90
C SER A 54 3.48 15.61 4.98
N GLN A 55 4.08 15.47 6.17
CA GLN A 55 5.44 14.91 6.32
C GLN A 55 5.70 14.05 7.59
N TRP A 56 4.73 13.28 8.08
CA TRP A 56 4.93 12.33 9.21
C TRP A 56 4.16 11.02 9.02
N TYR A 57 4.65 9.92 9.66
CA TYR A 57 4.14 8.57 9.46
C TYR A 57 3.78 7.85 10.76
N PHE A 58 2.60 7.22 10.74
CA PHE A 58 2.10 6.37 11.81
C PHE A 58 1.62 5.06 11.21
N LEU A 59 2.16 3.94 11.67
CA LEU A 59 1.60 2.61 11.40
C LEU A 59 0.94 2.13 12.67
N SER A 60 -0.30 1.66 12.58
CA SER A 60 -0.98 1.09 13.73
C SER A 60 -1.24 -0.38 13.52
N LEU A 61 -1.00 -1.14 14.58
CA LEU A 61 -1.27 -2.57 14.70
C LEU A 61 -2.26 -2.74 15.85
N HIS A 62 -3.44 -3.27 15.56
CA HIS A 62 -4.45 -3.56 16.56
C HIS A 62 -4.44 -5.04 16.92
N THR A 63 -4.47 -5.37 18.21
CA THR A 63 -4.52 -6.74 18.73
C THR A 63 -5.94 -7.16 19.10
N ASN A 64 -6.18 -8.47 19.15
CA ASN A 64 -7.45 -9.04 19.61
C ASN A 64 -7.80 -8.61 21.05
N LYS A 65 -6.80 -8.34 21.91
CA LYS A 65 -7.00 -7.84 23.28
C LYS A 65 -7.47 -6.37 23.36
N GLY A 66 -7.82 -5.76 22.22
CA GLY A 66 -8.34 -4.40 22.14
C GLY A 66 -7.27 -3.31 22.26
N ILE A 67 -5.99 -3.68 22.41
CA ILE A 67 -4.87 -2.73 22.46
C ILE A 67 -4.42 -2.41 21.04
N GLN A 68 -4.39 -1.11 20.72
CA GLN A 68 -3.81 -0.59 19.48
C GLN A 68 -2.40 -0.07 19.72
N TYR A 69 -1.41 -0.71 19.11
CA TYR A 69 -0.03 -0.27 19.11
C TYR A 69 0.20 0.70 17.95
N ASN A 70 0.61 1.93 18.25
CA ASN A 70 0.88 2.98 17.27
C ASN A 70 2.39 3.17 17.15
N TYR A 71 2.94 2.69 16.04
CA TYR A 71 4.33 2.92 15.67
C TYR A 71 4.48 4.30 15.05
N VAL A 72 5.29 5.13 15.69
CA VAL A 72 5.42 6.56 15.38
C VAL A 72 6.83 6.85 14.95
N TYR A 73 6.98 7.45 13.77
CA TYR A 73 8.27 7.85 13.24
C TYR A 73 8.09 8.93 12.19
N ASP A 74 9.19 9.60 11.87
CA ASP A 74 9.18 10.69 10.94
C ASP A 74 9.92 10.39 9.65
N VAL A 75 9.81 11.31 8.70
CA VAL A 75 10.39 11.16 7.36
C VAL A 75 11.92 11.16 7.37
N THR A 76 12.55 11.70 8.42
CA THR A 76 14.00 11.64 8.65
C THR A 76 14.43 10.28 9.21
N VAL A 77 13.49 9.51 9.79
CA VAL A 77 13.75 8.14 10.24
C VAL A 77 13.56 7.14 9.11
N ALA A 78 12.39 7.14 8.45
CA ALA A 78 12.08 6.16 7.40
C ALA A 78 10.94 6.58 6.45
N GLY A 79 10.74 5.80 5.39
CA GLY A 79 9.63 5.93 4.46
C GLY A 79 8.40 5.13 4.90
N LYS A 80 7.47 4.88 3.97
CA LYS A 80 6.39 3.88 4.17
C LYS A 80 6.54 2.68 3.25
N GLY A 81 7.78 2.28 2.98
CA GLY A 81 8.07 1.16 2.11
C GLY A 81 7.77 -0.17 2.79
N THR A 82 8.05 -1.23 2.05
CA THR A 82 7.82 -2.59 2.52
C THR A 82 8.87 -3.06 3.53
N ASP A 83 10.05 -2.43 3.57
CA ASP A 83 11.06 -2.73 4.59
C ASP A 83 10.64 -2.21 5.96
N GLU A 84 10.00 -1.04 6.00
CA GLU A 84 9.41 -0.49 7.22
C GLU A 84 8.25 -1.35 7.72
N VAL A 85 7.36 -1.80 6.82
CA VAL A 85 6.30 -2.77 7.16
C VAL A 85 6.88 -4.04 7.77
N ASN A 86 7.88 -4.63 7.10
CA ASN A 86 8.52 -5.86 7.57
C ASN A 86 9.25 -5.68 8.91
N SER A 87 9.92 -4.55 9.10
CA SER A 87 10.61 -4.20 10.33
C SER A 87 9.64 -4.07 11.51
N ILE A 88 8.52 -3.35 11.31
CA ILE A 88 7.51 -3.17 12.35
C ILE A 88 6.79 -4.48 12.64
N LEU A 89 6.44 -5.27 11.62
CA LEU A 89 5.86 -6.61 11.82
C LEU A 89 6.81 -7.51 12.60
N ARG A 90 8.10 -7.55 12.24
CA ARG A 90 9.09 -8.33 13.00
C ARG A 90 9.18 -7.85 14.45
N HIS A 91 9.34 -6.55 14.66
CA HIS A 91 9.42 -5.98 16.00
C HIS A 91 8.18 -6.35 16.83
N PHE A 92 6.99 -6.13 16.28
CA PHE A 92 5.72 -6.45 16.92
C PHE A 92 5.59 -7.95 17.23
N ILE A 93 5.94 -8.82 16.29
CA ILE A 93 5.92 -10.27 16.51
C ILE A 93 6.85 -10.65 17.67
N THR A 94 8.08 -10.15 17.66
CA THR A 94 9.09 -10.48 18.68
C THR A 94 8.84 -9.87 20.05
N ARG A 95 8.17 -8.71 20.11
CA ARG A 95 7.97 -7.95 21.36
C ARG A 95 6.59 -8.10 21.98
N VAL A 96 5.59 -8.45 21.16
CA VAL A 96 4.19 -8.54 21.60
C VAL A 96 3.67 -9.96 21.38
N VAL A 97 3.67 -10.44 20.14
CA VAL A 97 2.99 -11.72 19.80
C VAL A 97 3.62 -12.90 20.54
N ILE A 98 4.94 -13.09 20.43
CA ILE A 98 5.62 -14.24 21.04
C ILE A 98 5.66 -14.14 22.57
N PRO A 99 6.02 -12.99 23.19
CA PRO A 99 6.02 -12.87 24.64
C PRO A 99 4.65 -13.05 25.29
N GLU A 100 3.55 -12.76 24.59
CA GLU A 100 2.20 -13.03 25.06
C GLU A 100 1.80 -14.52 24.97
N GLY A 101 2.67 -15.39 24.44
CA GLY A 101 2.44 -16.83 24.32
C GLY A 101 1.73 -17.25 23.03
N HIS A 102 1.49 -16.33 22.09
CA HIS A 102 0.84 -16.64 20.83
C HIS A 102 1.78 -17.41 19.91
N ARG A 103 1.29 -18.55 19.41
CA ARG A 103 1.99 -19.38 18.43
C ARG A 103 1.33 -19.37 17.06
N LYS A 104 0.10 -18.88 16.96
CA LYS A 104 -0.59 -18.62 15.70
C LYS A 104 -0.86 -17.14 15.56
N LEU A 105 -0.70 -16.63 14.35
CA LEU A 105 -0.91 -15.21 14.07
C LEU A 105 -1.70 -15.03 12.78
N THR A 106 -2.91 -14.48 12.88
CA THR A 106 -3.66 -13.99 11.72
C THR A 106 -3.51 -12.48 11.61
N ILE A 107 -2.98 -12.00 10.50
CA ILE A 107 -2.80 -10.59 10.19
C ILE A 107 -3.78 -10.21 9.10
N TYR A 108 -4.65 -9.25 9.39
CA TYR A 108 -5.49 -8.57 8.42
C TYR A 108 -4.84 -7.27 7.97
N ALA A 109 -4.84 -7.01 6.66
CA ALA A 109 -4.30 -5.77 6.10
C ALA A 109 -5.14 -5.23 4.93
N ASP A 110 -4.91 -3.96 4.60
CA ASP A 110 -5.48 -3.35 3.41
C ASP A 110 -4.94 -4.00 2.11
N ASN A 111 -5.73 -3.91 1.04
CA ASN A 111 -5.36 -4.47 -0.26
C ASN A 111 -4.45 -3.50 -1.04
N CYS A 112 -3.39 -2.98 -0.40
CA CYS A 112 -2.45 -2.05 -1.01
C CYS A 112 -1.23 -2.79 -1.57
N GLY A 113 -1.14 -2.90 -2.90
CA GLY A 113 -0.02 -3.59 -3.56
C GLY A 113 1.36 -2.92 -3.40
N GLY A 114 1.39 -1.63 -3.01
CA GLY A 114 2.63 -0.89 -2.81
C GLY A 114 3.30 -1.15 -1.46
N GLN A 115 2.51 -1.53 -0.45
CA GLN A 115 2.96 -1.60 0.95
C GLN A 115 2.69 -2.98 1.54
N ASN A 116 1.41 -3.35 1.64
CA ASN A 116 0.97 -4.55 2.35
C ASN A 116 0.92 -5.78 1.44
N LYS A 117 0.17 -5.70 0.32
CA LYS A 117 0.00 -6.81 -0.62
C LYS A 117 1.14 -6.92 -1.64
N ASN A 118 2.34 -7.14 -1.11
CA ASN A 118 3.56 -7.32 -1.89
C ASN A 118 4.20 -8.69 -1.61
N SER A 119 4.82 -9.29 -2.63
CA SER A 119 5.55 -10.55 -2.52
C SER A 119 6.69 -10.49 -1.50
N PHE A 120 7.23 -9.31 -1.21
CA PHE A 120 8.30 -9.17 -0.24
C PHE A 120 7.79 -9.35 1.20
N VAL A 121 6.63 -8.78 1.55
CA VAL A 121 6.01 -8.94 2.87
C VAL A 121 5.63 -10.41 3.11
N VAL A 122 5.00 -11.06 2.13
CA VAL A 122 4.65 -12.49 2.22
C VAL A 122 5.89 -13.37 2.45
N ARG A 123 7.00 -13.10 1.75
CA ARG A 123 8.25 -13.87 1.94
C ARG A 123 8.93 -13.58 3.28
N MET A 124 8.81 -12.37 3.79
CA MET A 124 9.30 -12.04 5.13
C MET A 124 8.50 -12.79 6.20
N LEU A 125 7.18 -12.81 6.10
CA LEU A 125 6.33 -13.57 7.02
C LEU A 125 6.59 -15.07 6.93
N LEU A 126 6.85 -15.60 5.72
CA LEU A 126 7.31 -16.98 5.54
C LEU A 126 8.61 -17.24 6.32
N ALA A 127 9.60 -16.36 6.18
CA ALA A 127 10.86 -16.46 6.92
C ALA A 127 10.63 -16.41 8.43
N LEU A 128 9.80 -15.47 8.91
CA LEU A 128 9.49 -15.32 10.32
C LEU A 128 8.73 -16.50 10.91
N THR A 129 7.93 -17.22 10.10
CA THR A 129 7.28 -18.46 10.53
C THR A 129 8.31 -19.55 10.85
N HIS A 130 9.49 -19.52 10.22
CA HIS A 130 10.54 -20.55 10.42
C HIS A 130 11.67 -20.11 11.36
N MET A 131 11.87 -18.80 11.52
CA MET A 131 12.90 -18.24 12.39
C MET A 131 12.39 -17.83 13.78
N SER A 132 11.07 -17.87 13.99
CA SER A 132 10.44 -17.49 15.27
C SER A 132 9.56 -18.63 15.76
N ASP A 133 9.13 -18.58 17.02
CA ASP A 133 8.34 -19.65 17.66
C ASP A 133 6.85 -19.70 17.22
N LEU A 134 6.56 -19.38 15.96
CA LEU A 134 5.22 -19.37 15.38
C LEU A 134 4.95 -20.66 14.58
N LEU A 135 3.87 -21.36 14.94
CA LEU A 135 3.34 -22.52 14.21
C LEU A 135 2.82 -22.13 12.83
N GLU A 136 2.14 -20.99 12.77
CA GLU A 136 1.28 -20.63 11.66
C GLU A 136 1.10 -19.10 11.58
N ILE A 137 1.26 -18.56 10.37
CA ILE A 137 0.88 -17.19 10.04
C ILE A 137 -0.13 -17.22 8.91
N GLU A 138 -1.29 -16.61 9.15
CA GLU A 138 -2.27 -16.31 8.10
C GLU A 138 -2.24 -14.82 7.77
N TYR A 139 -1.94 -14.47 6.53
CA TYR A 139 -1.95 -13.09 6.06
C TYR A 139 -3.13 -12.87 5.12
N LYS A 140 -4.14 -12.15 5.61
CA LYS A 140 -5.44 -11.94 4.98
C LYS A 140 -5.61 -10.48 4.55
N PHE A 141 -6.21 -10.29 3.38
CA PHE A 141 -6.44 -8.97 2.80
C PHE A 141 -7.92 -8.66 2.67
N PHE A 142 -8.31 -7.48 3.15
CA PHE A 142 -9.67 -7.00 2.99
C PHE A 142 -10.04 -6.77 1.52
N VAL A 143 -11.34 -6.79 1.23
CA VAL A 143 -11.87 -6.43 -0.08
C VAL A 143 -11.72 -4.92 -0.27
N LYS A 144 -11.20 -4.51 -1.43
CA LYS A 144 -10.92 -3.10 -1.74
C LYS A 144 -12.22 -2.28 -1.69
N GLY A 145 -12.19 -1.13 -1.02
CA GLY A 145 -13.28 -0.13 -1.07
C GLY A 145 -14.46 -0.36 -0.12
N HIS A 146 -14.47 -1.43 0.68
CA HIS A 146 -15.67 -1.82 1.45
C HIS A 146 -15.43 -2.16 2.93
N THR A 147 -14.26 -1.79 3.46
CA THR A 147 -13.86 -2.16 4.83
C THR A 147 -13.61 -0.93 5.69
N LYS A 148 -14.32 -0.86 6.82
CA LYS A 148 -13.93 -0.04 7.97
C LYS A 148 -13.13 -0.95 8.91
N ASN A 149 -11.91 -0.58 9.21
CA ASN A 149 -10.98 -1.34 10.02
C ASN A 149 -11.16 -0.96 11.51
N ALA A 150 -10.97 -1.89 12.44
CA ALA A 150 -10.96 -1.57 13.88
C ALA A 150 -9.91 -0.49 14.24
N VAL A 151 -8.78 -0.48 13.52
CA VAL A 151 -7.69 0.51 13.67
C VAL A 151 -8.16 1.93 13.34
N ASP A 152 -9.16 2.11 12.47
CA ASP A 152 -9.68 3.42 12.07
C ASP A 152 -10.23 4.20 13.27
N ARG A 153 -10.77 3.49 14.26
CA ARG A 153 -11.28 4.12 15.49
C ARG A 153 -10.15 4.76 16.29
N GLY A 154 -9.04 4.05 16.49
CA GLY A 154 -7.89 4.60 17.20
C GLY A 154 -7.26 5.78 16.45
N PHE A 155 -7.17 5.70 15.12
CA PHE A 155 -6.78 6.86 14.30
C PHE A 155 -7.71 8.05 14.48
N GLY A 156 -9.02 7.82 14.55
CA GLY A 156 -10.01 8.85 14.82
C GLY A 156 -9.78 9.53 16.19
N HIS A 157 -9.45 8.76 17.23
CA HIS A 157 -9.14 9.29 18.55
C HIS A 157 -7.88 10.18 18.54
N VAL A 158 -6.80 9.72 17.90
CA VAL A 158 -5.56 10.50 17.74
C VAL A 158 -5.84 11.80 16.99
N ARG A 159 -6.49 11.73 15.81
CA ARG A 159 -6.79 12.92 14.99
C ARG A 159 -7.67 13.94 15.70
N LYS A 160 -8.68 13.47 16.45
CA LYS A 160 -9.56 14.35 17.24
C LYS A 160 -8.80 15.13 18.30
N ARG A 161 -7.72 14.57 18.86
CA ARG A 161 -6.85 15.27 19.81
C ARG A 161 -5.89 16.22 19.10
N ILE A 162 -5.24 15.78 18.02
CA ILE A 162 -4.37 16.63 17.20
C ILE A 162 -5.14 17.87 16.71
N SER A 163 -6.39 17.74 16.28
CA SER A 163 -7.19 18.87 15.81
C SER A 163 -7.57 19.89 16.90
N ARG A 164 -7.21 19.63 18.16
CA ARG A 164 -7.52 20.46 19.34
C ARG A 164 -6.26 20.90 20.09
N ALA A 165 -5.08 20.55 19.60
CA ALA A 165 -3.80 20.87 20.20
C ALA A 165 -2.89 21.43 19.12
N ASP A 166 -2.15 22.49 19.45
CA ASP A 166 -1.10 22.97 18.57
C ASP A 166 0.12 22.05 18.76
N VAL A 167 0.33 21.19 17.77
CA VAL A 167 1.43 20.22 17.77
C VAL A 167 2.51 20.71 16.82
N TRP A 168 3.69 20.97 17.36
CA TRP A 168 4.84 21.57 16.69
C TRP A 168 6.04 20.63 16.64
N THR A 169 6.24 19.85 17.70
CA THR A 169 7.39 18.94 17.85
C THR A 169 6.96 17.48 17.90
N MET A 170 7.94 16.58 17.80
CA MET A 170 7.69 15.16 18.01
C MET A 170 7.22 14.85 19.41
N ASP A 171 7.84 15.44 20.42
CA ASP A 171 7.50 15.12 21.80
C ASP A 171 6.03 15.47 22.11
N GLN A 172 5.54 16.60 21.60
CA GLN A 172 4.12 16.99 21.71
C GLN A 172 3.21 15.99 20.99
N LEU A 173 3.63 15.49 19.82
CA LEU A 173 2.88 14.50 19.07
C LEU A 173 2.83 13.14 19.80
N LEU A 174 3.95 12.71 20.36
CA LEU A 174 4.06 11.49 21.17
C LEU A 174 3.16 11.59 22.41
N GLU A 175 3.12 12.75 23.07
CA GLU A 175 2.19 13.01 24.17
C GLU A 175 0.72 12.89 23.74
N VAL A 176 0.36 13.51 22.61
CA VAL A 176 -1.01 13.43 22.06
C VAL A 176 -1.41 11.99 21.74
N VAL A 177 -0.50 11.20 21.14
CA VAL A 177 -0.76 9.79 20.79
C VAL A 177 -0.86 8.92 22.04
N THR A 178 0.04 9.11 23.01
CA THR A 178 0.02 8.38 24.29
C THR A 178 -1.31 8.57 25.01
N HIS A 179 -1.83 9.80 25.01
CA HIS A 179 -3.10 10.08 25.67
C HIS A 179 -4.32 9.84 24.79
N ALA A 180 -4.19 9.42 23.52
CA ALA A 180 -5.30 9.31 22.58
C ALA A 180 -6.46 8.43 23.07
N SER A 181 -6.13 7.27 23.65
CA SER A 181 -7.08 6.30 24.22
C SER A 181 -6.39 5.48 25.31
N ALA A 182 -7.15 5.00 26.30
CA ALA A 182 -6.65 4.04 27.29
C ALA A 182 -6.30 2.67 26.69
N SER A 183 -6.80 2.39 25.49
CA SER A 183 -6.57 1.14 24.73
C SER A 183 -5.53 1.33 23.62
N SER A 184 -4.58 2.24 23.80
CA SER A 184 -3.64 2.67 22.78
C SER A 184 -2.25 2.79 23.37
N ASP A 185 -1.32 1.99 22.84
CA ASP A 185 0.09 2.02 23.24
C ASP A 185 0.92 2.73 22.17
N LEU A 186 1.85 3.56 22.63
CA LEU A 186 2.80 4.26 21.78
C LEU A 186 4.08 3.43 21.62
N VAL A 187 4.54 3.26 20.38
CA VAL A 187 5.89 2.78 20.07
C VAL A 187 6.62 3.82 19.22
N HIS A 188 7.43 4.65 19.86
CA HIS A 188 8.26 5.63 19.16
C HIS A 188 9.48 4.95 18.54
N ILE A 189 9.74 5.22 17.25
CA ILE A 189 10.97 4.81 16.57
C ILE A 189 11.81 6.07 16.29
N PRO A 190 12.84 6.35 17.10
CA PRO A 190 13.71 7.50 16.91
C PRO A 190 14.64 7.33 15.69
N LYS A 191 15.31 8.41 15.28
CA LYS A 191 16.27 8.42 14.16
C LYS A 191 17.34 7.34 14.30
N GLU A 192 17.95 7.25 15.47
CA GLU A 192 18.84 6.15 15.83
C GLU A 192 18.02 5.02 16.42
N ASN A 193 17.75 3.97 15.63
CA ASN A 193 16.98 2.83 16.09
C ASN A 193 17.53 1.51 15.55
N SER A 194 17.23 0.42 16.26
CA SER A 194 17.55 -0.95 15.87
C SER A 194 16.37 -1.69 15.23
N ILE A 195 15.25 -0.98 15.01
CA ILE A 195 13.98 -1.57 14.57
C ILE A 195 13.96 -1.68 13.04
N PHE A 196 14.23 -0.57 12.35
CA PHE A 196 14.23 -0.54 10.90
C PHE A 196 15.50 -1.18 10.33
N LYS A 197 15.31 -2.21 9.49
CA LYS A 197 16.39 -2.94 8.82
C LYS A 197 16.03 -3.17 7.36
N ASP A 198 17.03 -3.32 6.49
CA ASP A 198 16.86 -3.79 5.12
C ASP A 198 16.86 -5.31 5.07
N TYR A 199 15.77 -5.90 4.57
CA TYR A 199 15.66 -7.36 4.42
C TYR A 199 15.69 -7.82 2.96
N ARG A 200 15.77 -6.91 1.99
CA ARG A 200 15.54 -7.25 0.59
C ARG A 200 16.52 -8.27 0.07
N ILE A 201 17.80 -8.08 0.34
CA ILE A 201 18.87 -8.95 -0.13
C ILE A 201 18.66 -10.36 0.45
N VAL A 202 18.56 -10.47 1.77
CA VAL A 202 18.41 -11.74 2.49
C VAL A 202 17.17 -12.50 2.00
N VAL A 203 16.03 -11.84 1.90
CA VAL A 203 14.78 -12.48 1.46
C VAL A 203 14.81 -12.83 -0.04
N ASP A 204 15.47 -12.01 -0.87
CA ASP A 204 15.65 -12.29 -2.29
C ASP A 204 16.60 -13.48 -2.51
N GLU A 205 17.62 -13.66 -1.68
CA GLU A 205 18.50 -14.83 -1.71
C GLU A 205 17.77 -16.09 -1.23
N ALA A 206 16.98 -15.97 -0.16
CA ALA A 206 16.26 -17.06 0.47
C ALA A 206 15.12 -17.62 -0.40
N TYR A 207 14.31 -16.71 -0.98
CA TYR A 207 13.00 -17.08 -1.50
C TYR A 207 12.70 -16.50 -2.89
N LYS A 208 12.13 -17.34 -3.76
CA LYS A 208 11.51 -16.97 -5.04
C LYS A 208 10.31 -16.06 -4.80
N LYS A 209 10.06 -15.12 -5.71
CA LYS A 209 8.88 -14.24 -5.65
C LYS A 209 7.56 -15.05 -5.75
N ILE A 210 6.54 -14.58 -5.05
CA ILE A 210 5.17 -15.12 -5.11
C ILE A 210 4.59 -14.81 -6.48
N LYS A 211 4.14 -15.85 -7.19
CA LYS A 211 3.54 -15.68 -8.52
C LYS A 211 2.08 -15.24 -8.36
N ASN A 212 1.64 -14.32 -9.21
CA ASN A 212 0.25 -13.88 -9.29
C ASN A 212 -0.36 -13.38 -7.97
N ILE A 213 0.43 -12.73 -7.10
CA ILE A 213 0.01 -12.30 -5.76
C ILE A 213 -1.33 -11.54 -5.75
N GLN A 214 -1.59 -10.71 -6.78
CA GLN A 214 -2.80 -9.90 -6.87
C GLN A 214 -4.08 -10.73 -7.00
N LYS A 215 -4.00 -12.00 -7.46
CA LYS A 215 -5.15 -12.91 -7.58
C LYS A 215 -5.58 -13.51 -6.24
N TYR A 216 -4.69 -13.52 -5.26
CA TYR A 216 -4.91 -14.16 -3.97
C TYR A 216 -5.23 -13.11 -2.91
N GLN A 217 -5.88 -13.52 -1.85
CA GLN A 217 -6.29 -12.64 -0.75
C GLN A 217 -5.96 -13.23 0.62
N ILE A 218 -5.63 -14.52 0.67
CA ILE A 218 -5.22 -15.20 1.89
C ILE A 218 -3.94 -15.97 1.55
N PHE A 219 -2.93 -15.80 2.41
CA PHE A 219 -1.67 -16.50 2.35
C PHE A 219 -1.46 -17.18 3.71
N SER A 220 -1.31 -18.50 3.72
CA SER A 220 -1.04 -19.25 4.95
C SER A 220 0.37 -19.85 4.87
N MET A 221 1.14 -19.68 5.94
CA MET A 221 2.48 -20.22 6.12
C MET A 221 2.49 -21.05 7.40
N ASN A 222 3.11 -22.24 7.36
CA ASN A 222 3.11 -23.19 8.46
C ASN A 222 4.52 -23.73 8.71
N GLU A 223 4.87 -23.99 9.97
CA GLU A 223 6.18 -24.55 10.36
C GLU A 223 6.45 -25.92 9.73
N ASN A 224 5.41 -26.75 9.55
CA ASN A 224 5.53 -28.12 9.04
C ASN A 224 5.72 -28.19 7.53
N THR A 225 5.60 -27.06 6.83
CA THR A 225 5.83 -26.98 5.37
C THR A 225 6.84 -25.87 5.04
N PRO A 226 8.12 -26.04 5.42
CA PRO A 226 9.13 -25.02 5.21
C PRO A 226 9.21 -24.51 3.77
N GLY A 227 9.25 -23.19 3.63
CA GLY A 227 9.33 -22.52 2.34
C GLY A 227 8.09 -22.58 1.44
N VAL A 228 6.98 -23.19 1.89
CA VAL A 228 5.72 -23.24 1.14
C VAL A 228 4.77 -22.14 1.61
N VAL A 229 4.13 -21.46 0.65
CA VAL A 229 3.02 -20.54 0.92
C VAL A 229 1.75 -21.11 0.29
N MET A 230 0.71 -21.29 1.10
CA MET A 230 -0.62 -21.68 0.62
C MET A 230 -1.41 -20.44 0.25
N CYS A 231 -1.76 -20.30 -1.03
CA CYS A 231 -2.41 -19.11 -1.56
C CYS A 231 -3.88 -19.40 -1.90
N ARG A 232 -4.84 -18.67 -1.29
CA ARG A 232 -6.28 -18.75 -1.60
C ARG A 232 -6.79 -17.44 -2.21
N LYS A 233 -7.75 -17.53 -3.14
CA LYS A 233 -8.42 -16.36 -3.75
C LYS A 233 -9.47 -15.75 -2.80
N GLY A 234 -10.01 -16.56 -1.90
CA GLY A 234 -10.84 -16.17 -0.77
C GLY A 234 -11.12 -17.34 0.18
N PRO A 235 -11.93 -17.11 1.22
CA PRO A 235 -12.14 -18.06 2.32
C PRO A 235 -12.55 -19.45 1.85
N GLU A 236 -13.51 -19.52 0.94
CA GLU A 236 -14.09 -20.78 0.42
C GLU A 236 -13.33 -21.37 -0.77
N THR A 237 -12.24 -20.73 -1.20
CA THR A 237 -11.51 -21.18 -2.40
C THR A 237 -10.39 -22.15 -2.05
N ALA A 238 -10.23 -23.19 -2.87
CA ALA A 238 -9.13 -24.14 -2.72
C ALA A 238 -7.77 -23.44 -2.73
N ALA A 239 -6.89 -23.89 -1.84
CA ALA A 239 -5.54 -23.35 -1.70
C ALA A 239 -4.62 -23.87 -2.81
N VAL A 240 -3.75 -22.99 -3.31
CA VAL A 240 -2.69 -23.32 -4.27
C VAL A 240 -1.36 -23.22 -3.56
N ALA A 241 -0.66 -24.33 -3.42
CA ALA A 241 0.67 -24.36 -2.82
C ALA A 241 1.72 -23.73 -3.74
N GLN A 242 2.59 -22.88 -3.19
CA GLN A 242 3.74 -22.33 -3.88
C GLN A 242 5.02 -22.55 -3.06
N ASP A 243 5.86 -23.52 -3.43
CA ASP A 243 7.21 -23.68 -2.84
C ASP A 243 8.14 -22.57 -3.32
N ARG A 244 8.60 -21.73 -2.41
CA ARG A 244 9.42 -20.55 -2.70
C ARG A 244 10.89 -20.72 -2.35
N ARG A 245 11.37 -21.88 -1.91
CA ARG A 245 12.80 -22.05 -1.56
C ARG A 245 13.69 -21.84 -2.78
N LYS A 246 14.85 -21.19 -2.57
CA LYS A 246 15.91 -21.08 -3.56
C LYS A 246 17.00 -22.15 -3.38
N TYR A 247 17.47 -22.48 -2.17
CA TYR A 247 18.24 -23.69 -1.76
C TYR A 247 18.68 -23.58 -0.25
N ASP A 248 19.11 -24.68 0.38
CA ASP A 248 19.23 -24.95 1.84
C ASP A 248 20.39 -24.29 2.65
N GLY A 249 20.95 -23.16 2.21
CA GLY A 249 22.05 -22.51 2.94
C GLY A 249 21.90 -21.01 2.95
N ILE A 250 21.50 -20.43 4.09
CA ILE A 250 21.48 -18.98 4.27
C ILE A 250 22.28 -18.65 5.52
N ALA A 251 23.40 -17.96 5.33
CA ALA A 251 24.14 -17.28 6.38
C ALA A 251 23.44 -15.94 6.69
N THR A 252 23.30 -15.62 7.98
CA THR A 252 22.56 -14.46 8.47
C THR A 252 23.46 -13.27 8.80
N GLU A 253 22.83 -12.09 8.65
CA GLU A 253 23.15 -10.77 9.17
C GLU A 253 24.18 -9.92 8.42
N SER A 254 23.66 -8.91 7.71
CA SER A 254 24.32 -7.61 7.60
C SER A 254 23.37 -6.54 8.14
N THR A 255 23.75 -5.88 9.22
CA THR A 255 23.10 -4.65 9.70
C THR A 255 23.44 -3.51 8.76
N ARG A 256 22.46 -3.00 8.03
CA ARG A 256 22.53 -1.69 7.38
C ARG A 256 21.30 -0.88 7.77
N ASN A 257 21.56 0.36 8.20
CA ASN A 257 20.52 1.33 8.51
C ASN A 257 19.75 1.69 7.22
N PRO A 258 18.43 1.96 7.29
CA PRO A 258 17.67 2.40 6.14
C PRO A 258 18.29 3.68 5.56
N PRO A 259 18.36 3.82 4.22
CA PRO A 259 18.84 5.06 3.62
C PRO A 259 17.86 6.20 3.93
N LEU A 260 18.38 7.25 4.57
CA LEU A 260 17.72 8.53 4.80
C LEU A 260 17.07 9.04 3.50
N ASN A 261 15.82 9.51 3.52
CA ASN A 261 15.14 10.04 2.34
C ASN A 261 15.39 11.55 2.18
N PRO A 262 16.41 11.97 1.42
CA PRO A 262 16.91 13.34 1.47
C PRO A 262 16.01 14.32 0.69
N GLU A 263 15.21 13.81 -0.27
CA GLU A 263 14.17 14.60 -0.97
C GLU A 263 13.13 15.18 0.01
N LYS A 264 12.83 14.43 1.07
CA LYS A 264 11.81 14.84 2.05
C LYS A 264 12.35 15.83 3.07
N LEU A 265 13.61 15.69 3.49
CA LEU A 265 14.31 16.67 4.33
C LEU A 265 14.33 18.05 3.67
N GLN A 266 14.71 18.11 2.39
CA GLN A 266 14.62 19.35 1.60
C GLN A 266 13.20 19.90 1.53
N THR A 267 12.19 19.02 1.46
CA THR A 267 10.80 19.45 1.43
C THR A 267 10.34 20.02 2.79
N ILE A 268 10.77 19.45 3.92
CA ILE A 268 10.50 19.99 5.27
C ILE A 268 11.12 21.38 5.39
N TYR A 269 12.42 21.50 5.11
CA TYR A 269 13.13 22.76 5.25
C TYR A 269 12.54 23.88 4.36
N ASN A 270 12.27 23.57 3.09
CA ASN A 270 11.82 24.59 2.13
C ASN A 270 10.32 24.94 2.26
N LYS A 271 9.47 23.99 2.67
CA LYS A 271 8.01 24.17 2.61
C LYS A 271 7.32 24.18 3.96
N VAL A 272 7.92 23.60 4.99
CA VAL A 272 7.29 23.47 6.32
C VAL A 272 7.89 24.48 7.30
N ARG A 273 9.22 24.62 7.32
CA ARG A 273 9.94 25.55 8.22
C ARG A 273 9.41 26.99 8.25
N PRO A 274 8.99 27.62 7.13
CA PRO A 274 8.48 29.00 7.17
C PRO A 274 7.22 29.19 8.05
N PHE A 275 6.48 28.12 8.32
CA PHE A 275 5.25 28.12 9.10
C PHE A 275 5.44 27.69 10.56
N VAL A 276 6.68 27.43 10.99
CA VAL A 276 7.05 27.06 12.36
C VAL A 276 7.32 28.34 13.18
N PRO A 277 6.74 28.51 14.40
CA PRO A 277 7.01 29.60 15.32
C PRO A 277 8.48 29.65 15.73
N ASP A 278 8.99 30.84 16.01
CA ASP A 278 10.43 31.05 16.28
C ASP A 278 10.95 30.21 17.45
N GLU A 279 10.11 29.97 18.45
CA GLU A 279 10.39 29.14 19.63
C GLU A 279 10.64 27.64 19.30
N PHE A 280 10.15 27.12 18.17
CA PHE A 280 10.32 25.73 17.75
C PHE A 280 11.26 25.55 16.56
N ARG A 281 11.79 26.64 15.97
CA ARG A 281 12.68 26.58 14.79
C ARG A 281 14.07 26.02 15.08
N SER A 282 14.46 25.94 16.36
CA SER A 282 15.73 25.37 16.80
C SER A 282 15.67 23.86 17.03
N ASP A 283 14.52 23.21 16.80
CA ASP A 283 14.41 21.75 16.86
C ASP A 283 15.24 21.10 15.72
N PRO A 284 16.04 20.07 16.00
CA PRO A 284 16.89 19.39 15.01
C PRO A 284 16.15 18.88 13.77
N LEU A 285 14.83 18.70 13.84
CA LEU A 285 13.99 18.37 12.69
C LEU A 285 14.03 19.44 11.59
N TYR A 286 14.19 20.72 11.95
CA TYR A 286 14.12 21.87 11.04
C TYR A 286 15.50 22.39 10.60
N ASP A 287 16.56 21.66 10.93
CA ASP A 287 17.91 22.01 10.51
C ASP A 287 18.04 22.03 8.98
N PRO A 288 18.87 22.93 8.43
CA PRO A 288 19.17 22.95 7.00
C PRO A 288 19.78 21.61 6.57
N PRO A 289 19.34 21.03 5.43
CA PRO A 289 19.99 19.86 4.86
C PRO A 289 21.46 20.17 4.58
N ASN A 290 22.37 19.23 4.85
CA ASN A 290 23.78 19.39 4.49
C ASN A 290 24.00 19.17 2.97
N ASP A 291 25.16 19.59 2.47
CA ASP A 291 25.50 19.51 1.02
C ASP A 291 25.42 18.07 0.48
N GLU A 292 25.78 17.07 1.30
CA GLU A 292 25.68 15.66 0.92
C GLU A 292 24.24 15.17 0.80
N GLU A 293 23.35 15.59 1.71
CA GLU A 293 21.92 15.26 1.70
C GLU A 293 21.23 15.89 0.48
N GLU A 294 21.60 17.12 0.13
CA GLU A 294 21.09 17.79 -1.07
C GLU A 294 21.55 17.09 -2.37
N CYS A 295 22.80 16.66 -2.45
CA CYS A 295 23.29 15.86 -3.58
C CYS A 295 22.56 14.51 -3.68
N LYS A 296 22.43 13.78 -2.57
CA LYS A 296 21.71 12.49 -2.52
C LYS A 296 20.23 12.66 -2.89
N ALA A 297 19.58 13.76 -2.49
CA ALA A 297 18.20 14.07 -2.89
C ALA A 297 18.06 14.19 -4.41
N LYS A 298 18.94 14.95 -5.05
CA LYS A 298 18.94 15.18 -6.51
C LYS A 298 19.18 13.88 -7.29
N GLU A 299 20.07 13.03 -6.81
CA GLU A 299 20.33 11.71 -7.41
C GLU A 299 19.13 10.77 -7.31
N ILE A 300 18.50 10.69 -6.13
CA ILE A 300 17.29 9.87 -5.93
C ILE A 300 16.15 10.36 -6.83
N GLN A 301 15.99 11.67 -6.98
CA GLN A 301 14.95 12.26 -7.83
C GLN A 301 15.17 11.92 -9.30
N LYS A 302 16.42 12.01 -9.76
CA LYS A 302 16.82 11.61 -11.11
C LYS A 302 16.58 10.12 -11.36
N ALA A 303 17.03 9.26 -10.45
CA ALA A 303 16.82 7.82 -10.53
C ALA A 303 15.33 7.44 -10.54
N ARG A 304 14.50 8.11 -9.74
CA ARG A 304 13.04 7.90 -9.70
C ARG A 304 12.37 8.33 -11.01
N MET A 305 12.77 9.47 -11.58
CA MET A 305 12.28 9.92 -12.88
C MET A 305 12.67 8.96 -14.00
N GLU A 306 13.91 8.47 -14.01
CA GLU A 306 14.39 7.49 -14.98
C GLU A 306 13.68 6.13 -14.85
N ALA A 307 13.51 5.63 -13.61
CA ALA A 307 12.77 4.40 -13.35
C ALA A 307 11.30 4.50 -13.78
N SER A 308 10.66 5.66 -13.56
CA SER A 308 9.30 5.93 -14.02
C SER A 308 9.21 5.94 -15.55
N LYS A 309 10.17 6.61 -16.23
CA LYS A 309 10.28 6.60 -17.70
C LYS A 309 10.47 5.18 -18.26
N LYS A 310 11.37 4.39 -17.67
CA LYS A 310 11.62 2.98 -18.06
C LYS A 310 10.37 2.10 -17.85
N ARG A 311 9.64 2.27 -16.74
CA ARG A 311 8.39 1.53 -16.47
C ARG A 311 7.29 1.90 -17.45
N LYS A 312 7.15 3.19 -17.79
CA LYS A 312 6.20 3.67 -18.80
C LYS A 312 6.52 3.07 -20.17
N GLN A 313 7.78 3.17 -20.62
CA GLN A 313 8.23 2.56 -21.87
C GLN A 313 7.93 1.06 -21.92
N LYS A 314 8.30 0.30 -20.88
CA LYS A 314 8.05 -1.16 -20.83
C LYS A 314 6.56 -1.49 -20.89
N ARG A 315 5.70 -0.69 -20.24
CA ARG A 315 4.24 -0.87 -20.31
C ARG A 315 3.71 -0.59 -21.71
N ASP A 316 4.20 0.46 -22.35
CA ASP A 316 3.80 0.85 -23.70
C ASP A 316 4.26 -0.21 -24.73
N THR A 317 5.45 -0.79 -24.58
CA THR A 317 5.94 -1.90 -25.42
C THR A 317 5.07 -3.14 -25.28
N VAL A 318 4.71 -3.54 -24.05
CA VAL A 318 3.85 -4.72 -23.79
C VAL A 318 2.44 -4.51 -24.37
N VAL A 319 1.88 -3.30 -24.24
CA VAL A 319 0.57 -2.96 -24.82
C VAL A 319 0.62 -2.99 -26.35
N THR A 320 1.69 -2.47 -26.95
CA THR A 320 1.90 -2.47 -28.40
C THR A 320 2.06 -3.90 -28.93
N ALA A 321 2.85 -4.73 -28.28
CA ALA A 321 3.03 -6.15 -28.61
C ALA A 321 1.71 -6.94 -28.48
N SER A 322 0.92 -6.67 -27.44
CA SER A 322 -0.40 -7.32 -27.25
C SER A 322 -1.42 -6.90 -28.31
N LYS A 323 -1.38 -5.64 -28.78
CA LYS A 323 -2.21 -5.16 -29.89
C LYS A 323 -1.76 -5.77 -31.23
N ALA A 324 -0.46 -5.88 -31.47
CA ALA A 324 0.09 -6.52 -32.67
C ALA A 324 -0.27 -8.01 -32.74
N ALA A 325 -0.18 -8.74 -31.62
CA ALA A 325 -0.57 -10.15 -31.55
C ALA A 325 -2.07 -10.37 -31.80
N LYS A 326 -2.93 -9.47 -31.34
CA LYS A 326 -4.37 -9.52 -31.65
C LYS A 326 -4.67 -9.25 -33.13
N ARG A 327 -3.91 -8.35 -33.77
CA ARG A 327 -4.07 -8.00 -35.18
C ARG A 327 -3.56 -9.10 -36.13
N ALA A 328 -2.67 -9.97 -35.65
CA ALA A 328 -2.15 -11.12 -36.39
C ALA A 328 -3.04 -12.38 -36.28
N GLN A 329 -4.13 -12.34 -35.49
CA GLN A 329 -5.06 -13.45 -35.29
C GLN A 329 -6.41 -13.28 -36.02
N ASP A 330 -6.60 -12.19 -36.79
CA ASP A 330 -7.74 -12.05 -37.70
C ASP A 330 -7.45 -12.76 -39.03
N PRO A 331 -8.20 -13.81 -39.42
CA PRO A 331 -8.05 -14.41 -40.75
C PRO A 331 -8.71 -13.50 -41.79
N THR A 332 -7.93 -13.02 -42.75
CA THR A 332 -8.43 -12.45 -44.00
C THR A 332 -9.30 -13.46 -44.76
N PRO A 333 -10.49 -13.10 -45.28
CA PRO A 333 -11.30 -14.01 -46.07
C PRO A 333 -10.65 -14.25 -47.44
N VAL A 334 -10.48 -15.52 -47.78
CA VAL A 334 -10.07 -15.98 -49.12
C VAL A 334 -11.24 -15.77 -50.08
N GLY A 335 -10.95 -15.15 -51.23
CA GLY A 335 -11.92 -14.80 -52.26
C GLY A 335 -12.43 -15.98 -53.08
N CYS A 336 -13.57 -15.76 -53.75
CA CYS A 336 -14.05 -16.58 -54.87
C CYS A 336 -14.33 -15.62 -56.04
N GLU A 337 -13.71 -15.90 -57.19
CA GLU A 337 -13.72 -15.06 -58.39
C GLU A 337 -15.01 -15.17 -59.23
N ALA A 338 -15.46 -13.99 -59.66
CA ALA A 338 -16.04 -13.60 -60.96
C ALA A 338 -17.00 -14.52 -61.74
N ILE A 339 -18.22 -14.00 -61.97
CA ILE A 339 -18.90 -14.07 -63.27
C ILE A 339 -19.38 -12.65 -63.63
N ARG A 340 -18.98 -12.17 -64.81
CA ARG A 340 -19.37 -10.88 -65.44
C ARG A 340 -20.55 -11.08 -66.41
N MET A 341 -21.11 -9.93 -66.85
CA MET A 341 -22.09 -9.63 -67.93
C MET A 341 -23.47 -9.27 -67.35
N THR A 342 -24.16 -8.17 -67.66
CA THR A 342 -24.04 -7.08 -68.66
C THR A 342 -25.12 -6.01 -68.37
N GLN A 343 -24.80 -4.73 -68.60
CA GLN A 343 -25.72 -3.60 -68.97
C GLN A 343 -26.81 -3.20 -67.93
N ARG A 344 -27.29 -1.96 -67.80
CA ARG A 344 -27.27 -0.74 -68.63
C ARG A 344 -27.63 0.47 -67.74
N ASP A 345 -27.34 1.66 -68.24
CA ASP A 345 -27.43 3.00 -67.66
C ASP A 345 -28.80 3.41 -67.09
N SER A 346 -28.82 4.27 -66.07
CA SER A 346 -29.46 5.61 -66.11
C SER A 346 -29.36 6.35 -64.76
N ASP A 347 -28.46 7.34 -64.75
CA ASP A 347 -28.62 8.74 -64.35
C ASP A 347 -29.18 9.24 -63.01
N ASN A 348 -28.50 10.32 -62.61
CA ASN A 348 -28.85 11.45 -61.75
C ASN A 348 -28.71 11.28 -60.22
N SER A 349 -28.07 12.18 -59.48
CA SER A 349 -27.36 13.41 -59.84
C SER A 349 -26.72 14.03 -58.58
N ILE A 350 -25.62 14.75 -58.84
CA ILE A 350 -25.11 15.93 -58.12
C ILE A 350 -24.23 15.70 -56.87
N GLU A 351 -22.95 15.91 -57.15
CA GLU A 351 -21.83 16.23 -56.27
C GLU A 351 -21.93 17.62 -55.59
N ASN A 352 -20.96 17.79 -54.68
CA ASN A 352 -20.27 19.02 -54.29
C ASN A 352 -20.85 19.79 -53.11
N SER A 353 -20.05 20.34 -52.21
CA SER A 353 -18.63 20.17 -51.87
C SER A 353 -18.38 21.02 -50.62
N SER A 354 -17.40 20.62 -49.83
CA SER A 354 -16.58 21.39 -48.90
C SER A 354 -16.67 22.94 -48.94
N LYS A 355 -16.63 23.58 -47.75
CA LYS A 355 -15.54 24.50 -47.37
C LYS A 355 -15.56 24.87 -45.88
N ALA A 356 -14.34 25.07 -45.39
CA ALA A 356 -13.95 25.37 -44.01
C ALA A 356 -14.15 26.84 -43.63
N ALA A 357 -14.23 27.14 -42.31
CA ALA A 357 -13.44 28.16 -41.62
C ALA A 357 -13.83 28.30 -40.12
N GLU A 358 -12.81 28.22 -39.27
CA GLU A 358 -12.50 29.00 -38.05
C GLU A 358 -13.60 29.63 -37.17
N GLY A 359 -13.45 29.46 -35.85
CA GLY A 359 -13.49 30.59 -34.91
C GLY A 359 -14.41 30.53 -33.67
N LYS A 360 -13.77 30.62 -32.49
CA LYS A 360 -14.22 31.27 -31.22
C LYS A 360 -15.05 30.50 -30.17
N THR A 361 -14.36 30.22 -29.07
CA THR A 361 -14.65 30.56 -27.64
C THR A 361 -16.09 30.60 -27.15
N SER A 362 -16.41 29.79 -26.13
CA SER A 362 -17.34 30.19 -25.05
C SER A 362 -17.19 29.30 -23.81
N THR A 363 -16.72 29.93 -22.74
CA THR A 363 -16.64 29.48 -21.35
C THR A 363 -18.06 29.33 -20.78
N ARG A 364 -18.38 28.22 -20.10
CA ARG A 364 -19.63 28.11 -19.32
C ARG A 364 -19.39 27.60 -17.91
N THR A 365 -19.24 28.56 -17.01
CA THR A 365 -19.26 28.45 -15.55
C THR A 365 -20.63 27.94 -15.08
N ARG A 366 -20.67 26.90 -14.24
CA ARG A 366 -21.89 26.48 -13.51
C ARG A 366 -21.82 27.02 -12.08
N LYS A 367 -22.61 28.05 -11.81
CA LYS A 367 -22.91 28.60 -10.48
C LYS A 367 -24.04 27.74 -9.87
N ARG A 368 -23.86 27.21 -8.66
CA ARG A 368 -24.89 26.50 -7.88
C ARG A 368 -25.29 27.42 -6.72
N CYS A 369 -26.58 27.73 -6.61
CA CYS A 369 -27.15 28.55 -5.55
C CYS A 369 -27.12 27.81 -4.20
N ARG A 370 -26.86 28.57 -3.13
CA ARG A 370 -27.19 28.24 -1.74
C ARG A 370 -28.66 28.58 -1.52
N GLU A 371 -29.40 27.68 -0.90
CA GLU A 371 -30.60 27.98 -0.13
C GLU A 371 -30.22 27.79 1.34
N ASP A 372 -30.33 28.88 2.10
CA ASP A 372 -30.31 28.87 3.57
C ASP A 372 -31.76 28.73 4.05
N THR A 373 -32.04 27.77 4.93
CA THR A 373 -33.03 27.93 6.00
C THR A 373 -32.89 26.85 7.08
N ALA A 374 -32.86 27.32 8.33
CA ALA A 374 -32.98 26.62 9.63
C ALA A 374 -31.84 25.67 10.05
#